data_AF-V4L5S8-F1
#
_entry.id   AF-V4L5S8-F1
#
_cell.length_a   1.000
_cell.length_b   1.000
_cell.length_c   1.000
_cell.angle_alpha   90.00
_cell.angle_beta   90.00
_cell.angle_gamma   90.00
#
_symmetry.space_group_name_H-M   'P 1'
#
loop_
_entity.id
_entity.type
_entity.pdbx_description
1 polymer ?
#
loop_
_entity_poly.entity_id
_entity_poly.type
_entity_poly.pdbx_seq_one_letter_code
_entity_poly.pdbx_strand_id
1 'polypeptide(L)'
;MEKSGDGSFRFIKRLMLILSCLSYSVVGSDCTTTTTIDYVSALGDPGMKNDGLRVAIEAWNQCNEVGEEAKNMGSPRMADCFDLDYSSLPVRINHKVDEKDNKLGVQNGTYGGIIAGDDADIYAAQKEIYLGNKCQVMDKPNPWQFWMIMLKNGNTDTLAAICPENGKKANPFPPTGRFPCFGKGCMNMPSMHHEYTSFVDQEGHMMSGSFYGTWDLDSDKEEDESVVGNNSYYKVKWEKKIGGNESWVFHHVLKTSSKYPWLMLYLRADASRGLSGGYHYDTRGMMKMTPKSPNFKVRFKLEVLKGGGSGSQFYLMDMGSCWKNDGRDCDGEVTTDVTRYSEMIINPETTAVCNRNRLNACPPHHTFPNGTKVHRTDKERFPYEAYHYYCVPGNARFAESPYEVCDPYSNPQPQEILQILPHPVWEQFGYPTKKGQGWIGDPTTWELDVGKLSQSLYFYQDPGTKPVERHWSSIDLGTEIYMSKNQIAEWTVTDFDIVIPMTHISVE
;
A
#
# COMPACT_ATOMS: atom_id res chain seq x y z
N MET A 1 36.53 35.17 78.30
CA MET A 1 37.64 36.14 78.31
C MET A 1 37.82 36.59 76.87
N GLU A 2 37.00 37.56 76.47
CA GLU A 2 37.37 38.95 76.10
C GLU A 2 37.96 39.03 74.68
N LYS A 3 37.48 39.83 73.73
CA LYS A 3 36.32 40.75 73.58
C LYS A 3 36.32 41.13 72.07
N SER A 4 35.14 41.48 71.54
CA SER A 4 34.81 42.50 70.50
C SER A 4 35.92 42.94 69.51
N GLY A 5 35.72 43.10 68.20
CA GLY A 5 34.53 43.28 67.37
C GLY A 5 34.91 44.13 66.14
N ASP A 6 34.31 43.79 65.00
CA ASP A 6 33.91 44.62 63.84
C ASP A 6 34.88 45.54 63.06
N GLY A 7 34.68 45.57 61.72
CA GLY A 7 34.73 46.82 60.96
C GLY A 7 35.67 46.97 59.74
N SER A 8 35.07 46.81 58.54
CA SER A 8 35.16 47.71 57.35
C SER A 8 36.15 47.47 56.18
N PHE A 9 35.61 46.85 55.12
CA PHE A 9 35.46 47.28 53.71
C PHE A 9 36.52 48.16 52.96
N ARG A 10 37.01 47.58 51.84
CA ARG A 10 36.93 48.02 50.40
C ARG A 10 38.18 48.40 49.59
N PHE A 11 38.24 47.71 48.42
CA PHE A 11 38.74 48.11 47.08
C PHE A 11 40.24 48.32 46.82
N ILE A 12 40.81 47.53 45.88
CA ILE A 12 41.32 47.99 44.56
C ILE A 12 41.88 46.78 43.75
N LYS A 13 41.70 46.88 42.43
CA LYS A 13 41.97 45.89 41.36
C LYS A 13 43.45 45.83 40.91
N ARG A 14 43.76 44.69 40.25
CA ARG A 14 44.64 44.43 39.09
C ARG A 14 45.93 43.66 39.36
N LEU A 15 45.99 42.44 38.81
CA LEU A 15 47.22 41.75 38.44
C LEU A 15 46.96 40.85 37.22
N MET A 16 47.86 40.87 36.23
CA MET A 16 47.91 39.99 35.05
C MET A 16 49.38 39.92 34.59
N LEU A 17 49.95 38.71 34.55
CA LEU A 17 51.05 38.20 33.69
C LEU A 17 51.38 36.77 34.20
N ILE A 18 50.94 35.66 33.57
CA ILE A 18 51.49 34.98 32.35
C ILE A 18 52.96 34.57 32.58
N LEU A 19 53.46 33.32 32.44
CA LEU A 19 52.98 32.02 31.95
C LEU A 19 54.04 30.96 32.38
N SER A 20 53.68 29.72 32.69
CA SER A 20 54.59 28.57 32.52
C SER A 20 53.81 27.26 32.30
N CYS A 21 54.10 26.61 31.18
CA CYS A 21 53.50 25.37 30.68
C CYS A 21 53.73 24.17 31.61
N LEU A 22 52.70 23.35 31.81
CA LEU A 22 52.82 21.91 32.05
C LEU A 22 51.59 21.21 31.45
N SER A 23 51.90 20.31 30.54
CA SER A 23 51.02 19.47 29.72
C SER A 23 50.23 18.45 30.56
N TYR A 24 48.91 18.47 30.42
CA TYR A 24 48.06 17.31 30.71
C TYR A 24 47.22 17.00 29.48
N SER A 25 47.48 15.83 28.91
CA SER A 25 46.75 15.21 27.80
C SER A 25 45.35 14.81 28.29
N VAL A 26 44.34 15.61 27.95
CA VAL A 26 42.95 15.18 28.05
C VAL A 26 42.65 14.40 26.79
N VAL A 27 42.60 13.07 26.90
CA VAL A 27 41.98 12.22 25.90
C VAL A 27 40.50 12.62 25.88
N GLY A 28 40.11 13.38 24.86
CA GLY A 28 38.72 13.63 24.58
C GLY A 28 38.07 12.30 24.23
N SER A 29 37.24 11.78 25.14
CA SER A 29 36.25 10.79 24.77
C SER A 29 35.32 11.46 23.76
N ASP A 30 35.49 11.11 22.48
CA ASP A 30 34.45 11.29 21.48
C ASP A 30 33.22 10.52 21.96
N CYS A 31 32.35 11.24 22.67
CA CYS A 31 30.99 10.82 22.92
C CYS A 31 30.30 10.91 21.55
N THR A 32 30.33 9.81 20.80
CA THR A 32 29.38 9.58 19.72
C THR A 32 28.00 9.60 20.37
N THR A 33 27.38 10.77 20.40
CA THR A 33 25.94 10.90 20.64
C THR A 33 25.26 10.14 19.52
N THR A 34 24.95 8.87 19.76
CA THR A 34 23.89 8.19 19.02
C THR A 34 22.62 8.94 19.37
N THR A 35 22.29 9.95 18.56
CA THR A 35 20.95 10.53 18.53
C THR A 35 20.01 9.40 18.20
N THR A 36 19.33 8.85 19.22
CA THR A 36 18.17 7.99 19.03
C THR A 36 17.17 8.81 18.25
N ILE A 37 17.00 8.46 16.98
CA ILE A 37 15.99 9.11 16.12
C ILE A 37 14.64 8.62 16.65
N ASP A 38 13.88 9.54 17.24
CA ASP A 38 12.52 9.27 17.64
C ASP A 38 11.63 9.17 16.40
N TYR A 39 10.71 8.20 16.41
CA TYR A 39 9.77 7.95 15.32
C TYR A 39 8.33 8.16 15.79
N VAL A 40 7.47 8.63 14.89
CA VAL A 40 6.01 8.68 15.08
C VAL A 40 5.33 7.83 14.02
N SER A 41 4.16 7.28 14.34
CA SER A 41 3.34 6.62 13.34
C SER A 41 2.63 7.64 12.45
N ALA A 42 2.64 7.35 11.15
CA ALA A 42 1.87 8.01 10.11
C ALA A 42 0.42 7.49 10.02
N LEU A 43 0.09 6.43 10.76
CA LEU A 43 -1.22 5.79 10.76
C LEU A 43 -2.11 6.28 11.90
N GLY A 44 -3.41 6.24 11.69
CA GLY A 44 -4.41 6.41 12.73
C GLY A 44 -4.55 5.21 13.67
N ASP A 45 -4.17 4.03 13.21
CA ASP A 45 -4.18 2.76 13.97
C ASP A 45 -2.80 2.09 13.96
N PRO A 46 -1.82 2.64 14.71
CA PRO A 46 -0.44 2.14 14.69
C PRO A 46 -0.34 0.69 15.16
N GLY A 47 0.21 -0.18 14.31
CA GLY A 47 0.37 -1.60 14.60
C GLY A 47 -0.95 -2.37 14.65
N MET A 48 -2.06 -1.79 14.14
CA MET A 48 -3.40 -2.38 14.19
C MET A 48 -3.86 -2.70 15.62
N LYS A 49 -3.55 -1.82 16.59
CA LYS A 49 -3.73 -2.08 18.03
C LYS A 49 -4.99 -1.48 18.61
N ASN A 50 -5.72 -0.63 17.90
CA ASN A 50 -6.98 -0.12 18.40
C ASN A 50 -8.01 -1.25 18.57
N ASP A 51 -8.77 -1.26 19.67
CA ASP A 51 -9.83 -2.27 19.83
C ASP A 51 -11.06 -1.97 18.96
N GLY A 52 -11.32 -0.69 18.66
CA GLY A 52 -12.23 -0.32 17.59
C GLY A 52 -11.54 -0.49 16.23
N LEU A 53 -12.24 -1.07 15.26
CA LEU A 53 -11.70 -1.33 13.93
C LEU A 53 -12.39 -0.45 12.88
N ARG A 54 -11.66 -0.11 11.82
CA ARG A 54 -12.19 0.49 10.59
C ARG A 54 -11.53 -0.19 9.41
N VAL A 55 -12.32 -0.94 8.66
CA VAL A 55 -11.89 -1.62 7.45
C VAL A 55 -12.92 -1.33 6.38
N ALA A 56 -12.46 -0.96 5.19
CA ALA A 56 -13.27 -0.92 3.99
C ALA A 56 -12.77 -1.96 3.00
N ILE A 57 -13.63 -2.27 2.04
CA ILE A 57 -13.31 -3.12 0.91
C ILE A 57 -13.76 -2.45 -0.38
N GLU A 58 -12.90 -2.52 -1.39
CA GLU A 58 -13.15 -2.08 -2.74
C GLU A 58 -12.86 -3.20 -3.74
N ALA A 59 -13.60 -3.20 -4.86
CA ALA A 59 -13.34 -4.12 -5.95
C ALA A 59 -13.41 -3.46 -7.32
N TRP A 60 -12.53 -3.92 -8.21
CA TRP A 60 -12.27 -3.30 -9.50
C TRP A 60 -12.15 -4.30 -10.65
N ASN A 61 -12.43 -3.80 -11.85
CA ASN A 61 -12.01 -4.44 -13.10
C ASN A 61 -10.55 -4.09 -13.44
N GLN A 62 -10.07 -4.56 -14.60
CA GLN A 62 -8.69 -4.37 -15.02
C GLN A 62 -8.23 -2.90 -15.05
N CYS A 63 -9.11 -1.95 -15.39
CA CYS A 63 -8.76 -0.53 -15.51
C CYS A 63 -9.12 0.30 -14.28
N ASN A 64 -9.30 -0.32 -13.10
CA ASN A 64 -9.67 0.40 -11.87
C ASN A 64 -11.03 1.13 -11.98
N GLU A 65 -11.96 0.50 -12.69
CA GLU A 65 -13.35 0.95 -12.77
C GLU A 65 -14.29 -0.17 -12.30
N VAL A 66 -15.55 0.17 -12.04
CA VAL A 66 -16.62 -0.78 -11.73
C VAL A 66 -17.23 -1.31 -13.02
N GLY A 67 -17.51 -0.43 -13.98
CA GLY A 67 -18.24 -0.74 -15.20
C GLY A 67 -19.71 -1.02 -14.93
N GLU A 68 -20.04 -2.19 -14.37
CA GLU A 68 -21.41 -2.58 -14.03
C GLU A 68 -21.48 -3.17 -12.62
N GLU A 69 -22.54 -2.83 -11.87
CA GLU A 69 -22.77 -3.41 -10.55
C GLU A 69 -23.22 -4.87 -10.65
N ALA A 70 -22.67 -5.74 -9.80
CA ALA A 70 -23.16 -7.10 -9.68
C ALA A 70 -24.62 -7.11 -9.18
N LYS A 71 -25.41 -8.00 -9.76
CA LYS A 71 -26.85 -8.09 -9.49
C LYS A 71 -27.14 -8.25 -7.98
N ASN A 72 -27.96 -7.34 -7.45
CA ASN A 72 -28.36 -7.28 -6.04
C ASN A 72 -27.22 -7.05 -5.03
N MET A 73 -26.03 -6.61 -5.47
CA MET A 73 -24.90 -6.30 -4.59
C MET A 73 -24.77 -4.80 -4.29
N GLY A 74 -25.17 -3.95 -5.24
CA GLY A 74 -24.91 -2.51 -5.20
C GLY A 74 -23.46 -2.19 -5.56
N SER A 75 -23.00 -1.01 -5.19
CA SER A 75 -21.66 -0.53 -5.50
C SER A 75 -20.60 -1.37 -4.77
N PRO A 76 -19.44 -1.66 -5.41
CA PRO A 76 -18.35 -2.49 -4.86
C PRO A 76 -17.55 -1.77 -3.76
N ARG A 77 -18.24 -1.16 -2.81
CA ARG A 77 -17.71 -0.51 -1.62
C ARG A 77 -18.50 -0.96 -0.42
N MET A 78 -17.84 -1.53 0.56
CA MET A 78 -18.41 -1.83 1.86
C MET A 78 -17.43 -1.44 2.96
N ALA A 79 -17.92 -1.23 4.17
CA ALA A 79 -17.08 -0.96 5.31
C ALA A 79 -17.63 -1.61 6.60
N ASP A 80 -16.72 -1.95 7.49
CA ASP A 80 -16.98 -2.29 8.88
C ASP A 80 -16.21 -1.33 9.78
N CYS A 81 -16.96 -0.49 10.49
CA CYS A 81 -16.42 0.55 11.34
C CYS A 81 -17.21 0.57 12.63
N PHE A 82 -16.56 0.38 13.77
CA PHE A 82 -17.27 0.33 15.05
C PHE A 82 -16.45 0.85 16.22
N ASP A 83 -17.14 1.43 17.19
CA ASP A 83 -16.54 1.72 18.50
C ASP A 83 -16.98 0.68 19.53
N LEU A 84 -16.18 0.52 20.57
CA LEU A 84 -16.56 -0.27 21.74
C LEU A 84 -17.11 0.64 22.83
N ASP A 85 -18.28 0.27 23.35
CA ASP A 85 -18.90 0.94 24.48
C ASP A 85 -18.67 0.15 25.77
N TYR A 86 -17.71 0.66 26.55
CA TYR A 86 -17.34 0.17 27.86
C TYR A 86 -18.28 0.62 28.99
N SER A 87 -19.29 1.45 28.69
CA SER A 87 -20.23 1.95 29.72
C SER A 87 -21.27 0.89 30.14
N SER A 88 -21.39 -0.20 29.38
CA SER A 88 -22.27 -1.33 29.70
C SER A 88 -21.48 -2.64 29.78
N LEU A 89 -21.92 -3.54 30.65
CA LEU A 89 -21.45 -4.92 30.73
C LEU A 89 -22.60 -5.86 30.30
N PRO A 90 -22.41 -6.74 29.31
CA PRO A 90 -21.18 -6.93 28.51
C PRO A 90 -20.87 -5.72 27.60
N VAL A 91 -19.60 -5.55 27.25
CA VAL A 91 -19.13 -4.52 26.30
C VAL A 91 -19.95 -4.62 25.01
N ARG A 92 -20.32 -3.49 24.42
CA ARG A 92 -21.11 -3.46 23.18
C ARG A 92 -20.28 -2.95 22.01
N ILE A 93 -20.53 -3.54 20.85
CA ILE A 93 -20.01 -3.06 19.57
C ILE A 93 -21.03 -2.10 18.96
N ASN A 94 -20.62 -0.86 18.75
CA ASN A 94 -21.43 0.20 18.14
C ASN A 94 -20.96 0.43 16.70
N HIS A 95 -21.59 -0.26 15.75
CA HIS A 95 -21.31 -0.05 14.33
C HIS A 95 -21.74 1.34 13.86
N LYS A 96 -20.87 1.99 13.08
CA LYS A 96 -21.10 3.29 12.44
C LYS A 96 -21.67 3.16 11.02
N VAL A 97 -21.45 2.00 10.41
CA VAL A 97 -21.93 1.63 9.08
C VAL A 97 -22.88 0.46 9.25
N ASP A 98 -24.06 0.55 8.65
CA ASP A 98 -25.07 -0.51 8.69
C ASP A 98 -25.25 -1.19 7.32
N GLU A 99 -26.08 -2.24 7.29
CA GLU A 99 -26.32 -3.03 6.08
C GLU A 99 -26.91 -2.18 4.94
N LYS A 100 -27.68 -1.14 5.28
CA LYS A 100 -28.28 -0.25 4.29
C LYS A 100 -27.23 0.62 3.63
N ASP A 101 -26.23 1.08 4.37
CA ASP A 101 -25.07 1.79 3.84
C ASP A 101 -24.24 0.91 2.90
N ASN A 102 -23.96 -0.33 3.31
CA ASN A 102 -23.16 -1.27 2.53
C ASN A 102 -23.87 -1.73 1.25
N LYS A 103 -25.21 -1.79 1.25
CA LYS A 103 -26.02 -2.14 0.07
C LYS A 103 -26.27 -1.01 -0.93
N LEU A 104 -25.77 0.20 -0.68
CA LEU A 104 -25.96 1.32 -1.60
C LEU A 104 -25.34 1.05 -2.97
N GLY A 105 -26.06 1.36 -4.03
CA GLY A 105 -25.63 1.32 -5.42
C GLY A 105 -26.37 2.36 -6.25
N VAL A 106 -26.06 2.39 -7.55
CA VAL A 106 -26.59 3.37 -8.52
C VAL A 106 -28.12 3.50 -8.45
N GLN A 107 -28.82 2.38 -8.26
CA GLN A 107 -30.29 2.34 -8.21
C GLN A 107 -30.90 3.01 -6.97
N ASN A 108 -30.10 3.37 -5.96
CA ASN A 108 -30.58 4.04 -4.76
C ASN A 108 -30.73 5.56 -4.92
N GLY A 109 -30.45 6.12 -6.10
CA GLY A 109 -30.62 7.54 -6.40
C GLY A 109 -29.74 8.42 -5.51
N THR A 110 -30.33 9.43 -4.87
CA THR A 110 -29.61 10.43 -4.06
C THR A 110 -29.49 10.09 -2.57
N TYR A 111 -29.81 8.86 -2.18
CA TYR A 111 -29.66 8.42 -0.80
C TYR A 111 -28.20 8.54 -0.34
N GLY A 112 -27.98 8.96 0.91
CA GLY A 112 -26.63 9.23 1.43
C GLY A 112 -26.00 10.53 0.91
N GLY A 113 -26.71 11.30 0.08
CA GLY A 113 -26.19 12.53 -0.54
C GLY A 113 -25.27 12.26 -1.74
N ILE A 114 -25.25 11.02 -2.24
CA ILE A 114 -24.46 10.61 -3.40
C ILE A 114 -25.17 11.09 -4.68
N ILE A 115 -24.47 11.78 -5.56
CA ILE A 115 -25.00 12.32 -6.81
C ILE A 115 -24.09 11.87 -7.94
N ALA A 116 -24.39 10.70 -8.50
CA ALA A 116 -23.61 10.07 -9.58
C ALA A 116 -24.44 9.73 -10.83
N GLY A 117 -25.73 10.05 -10.86
CA GLY A 117 -26.61 9.63 -11.96
C GLY A 117 -26.64 8.10 -12.08
N ASP A 118 -26.49 7.60 -13.32
CA ASP A 118 -26.45 6.17 -13.62
C ASP A 118 -25.01 5.60 -13.75
N ASP A 119 -24.00 6.38 -13.35
CA ASP A 119 -22.58 6.03 -13.50
C ASP A 119 -22.05 5.28 -12.27
N ALA A 120 -21.76 3.98 -12.43
CA ALA A 120 -21.29 3.12 -11.35
C ALA A 120 -19.89 3.47 -10.85
N ASP A 121 -19.04 4.04 -11.71
CA ASP A 121 -17.66 4.38 -11.39
C ASP A 121 -17.65 5.62 -10.47
N ILE A 122 -18.38 6.67 -10.88
CA ILE A 122 -18.59 7.87 -10.07
C ILE A 122 -19.31 7.53 -8.76
N TYR A 123 -20.32 6.65 -8.81
CA TYR A 123 -21.07 6.26 -7.62
C TYR A 123 -20.16 5.57 -6.60
N ALA A 124 -19.31 4.64 -7.04
CA ALA A 124 -18.41 3.93 -6.15
C ALA A 124 -17.38 4.86 -5.48
N ALA A 125 -16.79 5.79 -6.23
CA ALA A 125 -15.91 6.80 -5.67
C ALA A 125 -16.60 7.68 -4.61
N GLN A 126 -17.82 8.15 -4.89
CA GLN A 126 -18.59 8.95 -3.93
C GLN A 126 -19.07 8.13 -2.71
N LYS A 127 -19.41 6.86 -2.90
CA LYS A 127 -19.80 5.96 -1.81
C LYS A 127 -18.62 5.72 -0.86
N GLU A 128 -17.41 5.60 -1.37
CA GLU A 128 -16.21 5.52 -0.52
C GLU A 128 -16.06 6.77 0.36
N ILE A 129 -16.23 7.97 -0.20
CA ILE A 129 -16.21 9.22 0.59
C ILE A 129 -17.32 9.22 1.64
N TYR A 130 -18.53 8.79 1.29
CA TYR A 130 -19.65 8.66 2.21
C TYR A 130 -19.34 7.71 3.39
N LEU A 131 -18.84 6.51 3.10
CA LEU A 131 -18.43 5.53 4.12
C LEU A 131 -17.27 6.07 4.95
N GLY A 132 -16.28 6.69 4.32
CA GLY A 132 -15.14 7.33 4.98
C GLY A 132 -15.58 8.39 5.98
N ASN A 133 -16.54 9.24 5.62
CA ASN A 133 -17.11 10.25 6.53
C ASN A 133 -17.79 9.61 7.75
N LYS A 134 -18.49 8.48 7.58
CA LYS A 134 -19.09 7.74 8.69
C LYS A 134 -18.04 7.08 9.60
N CYS A 135 -16.97 6.57 9.02
CA CYS A 135 -15.91 5.85 9.72
C CYS A 135 -14.83 6.76 10.32
N GLN A 136 -14.87 8.06 10.00
CA GLN A 136 -13.82 9.00 10.34
C GLN A 136 -13.56 9.08 11.84
N VAL A 137 -12.27 9.03 12.18
CA VAL A 137 -11.75 9.31 13.51
C VAL A 137 -11.01 10.64 13.46
N MET A 138 -11.35 11.54 14.39
CA MET A 138 -10.64 12.82 14.54
C MET A 138 -9.31 12.58 15.24
N ASP A 139 -8.20 12.94 14.60
CA ASP A 139 -6.84 12.82 15.13
C ASP A 139 -5.95 13.96 14.60
N LYS A 140 -4.70 14.02 15.05
CA LYS A 140 -3.66 14.94 14.60
C LYS A 140 -2.55 14.22 13.84
N PRO A 141 -2.01 14.82 12.76
CA PRO A 141 -2.34 16.16 12.25
C PRO A 141 -3.65 16.18 11.45
N ASN A 142 -4.11 15.04 10.93
CA ASN A 142 -5.33 14.92 10.14
C ASN A 142 -6.23 13.79 10.68
N PRO A 143 -7.54 13.86 10.42
CA PRO A 143 -8.42 12.72 10.61
C PRO A 143 -8.05 11.56 9.69
N TRP A 144 -8.49 10.35 10.05
CA TRP A 144 -8.27 9.12 9.30
C TRP A 144 -9.54 8.26 9.27
N GLN A 145 -9.61 7.28 8.35
CA GLN A 145 -10.80 6.48 8.12
C GLN A 145 -10.57 4.99 8.34
N PHE A 146 -10.10 4.25 7.34
CA PHE A 146 -10.05 2.78 7.39
C PHE A 146 -8.78 2.22 6.74
N TRP A 147 -8.44 0.99 7.14
CA TRP A 147 -7.63 0.09 6.32
C TRP A 147 -8.44 -0.28 5.08
N MET A 148 -7.81 -0.39 3.91
CA MET A 148 -8.51 -0.74 2.68
C MET A 148 -8.12 -2.15 2.23
N ILE A 149 -9.12 -3.00 2.00
CA ILE A 149 -8.97 -4.26 1.28
C ILE A 149 -9.26 -3.97 -0.19
N MET A 150 -8.27 -4.13 -1.05
CA MET A 150 -8.45 -3.94 -2.48
C MET A 150 -8.51 -5.28 -3.20
N LEU A 151 -9.55 -5.45 -4.02
CA LEU A 151 -9.72 -6.56 -4.94
C LEU A 151 -9.64 -6.04 -6.38
N LYS A 152 -9.01 -6.81 -7.25
CA LYS A 152 -9.01 -6.51 -8.68
C LYS A 152 -9.00 -7.78 -9.51
N ASN A 153 -9.77 -7.78 -10.60
CA ASN A 153 -9.65 -8.81 -11.63
C ASN A 153 -8.83 -8.31 -12.81
N GLY A 154 -8.03 -9.22 -13.36
CA GLY A 154 -7.19 -8.97 -14.53
C GLY A 154 -7.86 -9.24 -15.88
N ASN A 155 -9.16 -9.54 -15.87
CA ASN A 155 -9.85 -9.89 -17.09
C ASN A 155 -10.09 -8.62 -17.93
N THR A 156 -10.03 -8.74 -19.26
CA THR A 156 -10.22 -7.58 -20.14
C THR A 156 -10.95 -7.97 -21.41
N ASP A 157 -12.11 -7.35 -21.63
CA ASP A 157 -12.83 -7.43 -22.89
C ASP A 157 -12.23 -6.42 -23.88
N THR A 158 -11.28 -6.89 -24.67
CA THR A 158 -10.58 -6.08 -25.67
C THR A 158 -11.48 -5.60 -26.82
N LEU A 159 -12.66 -6.23 -26.99
CA LEU A 159 -13.63 -5.86 -28.02
C LEU A 159 -14.64 -4.83 -27.50
N ALA A 160 -14.97 -4.87 -26.21
CA ALA A 160 -15.76 -3.83 -25.57
C ALA A 160 -15.00 -2.50 -25.46
N ALA A 161 -13.66 -2.56 -25.31
CA ALA A 161 -12.76 -1.41 -25.26
C ALA A 161 -13.19 -0.34 -24.23
N ILE A 162 -13.68 -0.78 -23.08
CA ILE A 162 -14.12 0.11 -22.00
C ILE A 162 -12.95 0.70 -21.22
N CYS A 163 -11.86 -0.06 -21.08
CA CYS A 163 -10.65 0.44 -20.46
C CYS A 163 -9.96 1.46 -21.37
N PRO A 164 -9.60 2.66 -20.88
CA PRO A 164 -8.83 3.62 -21.64
C PRO A 164 -7.42 3.10 -21.91
N GLU A 165 -6.81 3.61 -22.98
CA GLU A 165 -5.41 3.44 -23.32
C GLU A 165 -4.64 4.70 -22.92
N ASN A 166 -3.90 4.67 -21.80
CA ASN A 166 -3.11 5.83 -21.34
C ASN A 166 -3.96 7.11 -21.21
N GLY A 167 -5.13 7.04 -20.57
CA GLY A 167 -6.06 8.17 -20.40
C GLY A 167 -6.91 8.50 -21.62
N LYS A 168 -6.74 7.79 -22.74
CA LYS A 168 -7.49 8.03 -23.98
C LYS A 168 -8.49 6.93 -24.22
N LYS A 169 -9.62 7.27 -24.83
CA LYS A 169 -10.60 6.27 -25.26
C LYS A 169 -9.95 5.23 -26.17
N ALA A 170 -10.04 3.96 -25.80
CA ALA A 170 -9.52 2.85 -26.60
C ALA A 170 -10.46 2.50 -27.76
N ASN A 171 -9.91 1.83 -28.77
CA ASN A 171 -10.68 1.18 -29.83
C ASN A 171 -10.66 -0.34 -29.64
N PRO A 172 -11.69 -1.07 -30.09
CA PRO A 172 -11.70 -2.53 -30.07
C PRO A 172 -10.45 -3.12 -30.74
N PHE A 173 -9.82 -4.10 -30.08
CA PHE A 173 -8.65 -4.79 -30.62
C PHE A 173 -8.75 -6.32 -30.45
N PRO A 174 -8.08 -7.11 -31.31
CA PRO A 174 -8.13 -8.56 -31.23
C PRO A 174 -7.69 -9.08 -29.86
N PRO A 175 -8.39 -10.09 -29.29
CA PRO A 175 -7.94 -10.73 -28.06
C PRO A 175 -6.52 -11.24 -28.19
N THR A 176 -5.72 -11.00 -27.17
CA THR A 176 -4.34 -11.50 -27.07
C THR A 176 -4.26 -12.53 -25.95
N GLY A 177 -3.21 -13.35 -25.96
CA GLY A 177 -2.95 -14.27 -24.84
C GLY A 177 -2.61 -13.56 -23.52
N ARG A 178 -2.52 -12.22 -23.49
CA ARG A 178 -2.16 -11.41 -22.32
C ARG A 178 -3.34 -11.12 -21.40
N PHE A 179 -4.56 -11.07 -21.96
CA PHE A 179 -5.76 -10.70 -21.21
C PHE A 179 -6.79 -11.83 -21.24
N PRO A 180 -7.00 -12.53 -20.12
CA PRO A 180 -8.07 -13.51 -20.04
C PRO A 180 -9.43 -12.82 -20.15
N CYS A 181 -10.35 -13.39 -20.94
CA CYS A 181 -11.75 -12.98 -20.95
C CYS A 181 -12.60 -14.07 -21.58
N PHE A 182 -13.79 -14.30 -21.05
CA PHE A 182 -14.76 -15.29 -21.56
C PHE A 182 -15.95 -14.62 -22.28
N GLY A 183 -15.80 -13.36 -22.67
CA GLY A 183 -16.84 -12.53 -23.29
C GLY A 183 -17.56 -11.62 -22.29
N LYS A 184 -18.80 -11.23 -22.62
CA LYS A 184 -19.60 -10.30 -21.83
C LYS A 184 -19.63 -10.72 -20.34
N GLY A 185 -19.33 -9.76 -19.46
CA GLY A 185 -19.30 -9.97 -18.01
C GLY A 185 -17.94 -10.44 -17.48
N CYS A 186 -16.91 -10.61 -18.30
CA CYS A 186 -15.59 -11.01 -17.81
C CYS A 186 -14.89 -9.93 -16.96
N MET A 187 -15.25 -8.65 -17.15
CA MET A 187 -14.72 -7.50 -16.43
C MET A 187 -15.58 -7.07 -15.23
N ASN A 188 -16.36 -7.97 -14.64
CA ASN A 188 -17.34 -7.61 -13.61
C ASN A 188 -16.70 -7.49 -12.21
N MET A 189 -17.37 -6.79 -11.30
CA MET A 189 -17.05 -6.85 -9.87
C MET A 189 -17.41 -8.23 -9.28
N PRO A 190 -16.81 -8.65 -8.16
CA PRO A 190 -17.21 -9.88 -7.48
C PRO A 190 -18.52 -9.71 -6.71
N SER A 191 -19.09 -10.82 -6.25
CA SER A 191 -20.03 -10.78 -5.14
C SER A 191 -19.31 -10.28 -3.89
N MET A 192 -20.03 -9.55 -3.04
CA MET A 192 -19.48 -8.98 -1.83
C MET A 192 -20.42 -9.28 -0.68
N HIS A 193 -19.93 -10.07 0.27
CA HIS A 193 -20.63 -10.44 1.48
C HIS A 193 -19.84 -9.93 2.69
N HIS A 194 -20.57 -9.50 3.72
CA HIS A 194 -20.02 -8.92 4.93
C HIS A 194 -20.57 -9.64 6.15
N GLU A 195 -19.68 -10.20 6.95
CA GLU A 195 -19.93 -10.60 8.33
C GLU A 195 -19.49 -9.46 9.25
N TYR A 196 -20.46 -8.74 9.81
CA TYR A 196 -20.22 -7.67 10.78
C TYR A 196 -19.43 -8.19 11.98
N THR A 197 -18.48 -7.36 12.42
CA THR A 197 -17.67 -7.66 13.58
C THR A 197 -18.54 -7.91 14.81
N SER A 198 -18.38 -9.06 15.43
CA SER A 198 -19.15 -9.46 16.61
C SER A 198 -18.26 -10.20 17.60
N PHE A 199 -18.73 -10.32 18.84
CA PHE A 199 -18.11 -11.20 19.82
C PHE A 199 -18.41 -12.65 19.47
N VAL A 200 -17.37 -13.48 19.34
CA VAL A 200 -17.48 -14.88 18.94
C VAL A 200 -17.30 -15.87 20.08
N ASP A 201 -16.81 -15.41 21.24
CA ASP A 201 -16.71 -16.22 22.46
C ASP A 201 -17.84 -15.92 23.44
N GLN A 202 -18.12 -16.88 24.33
CA GLN A 202 -19.17 -16.73 25.34
C GLN A 202 -18.82 -15.67 26.39
N GLU A 203 -17.51 -15.47 26.62
CA GLU A 203 -16.99 -14.48 27.54
C GLU A 203 -17.01 -13.05 26.99
N GLY A 204 -17.23 -12.85 25.68
CA GLY A 204 -17.28 -11.54 25.05
C GLY A 204 -15.92 -10.84 24.98
N HIS A 205 -14.84 -11.58 24.80
CA HIS A 205 -13.49 -11.05 24.68
C HIS A 205 -12.89 -11.17 23.27
N MET A 206 -13.36 -12.11 22.46
CA MET A 206 -12.84 -12.34 21.11
C MET A 206 -13.78 -11.72 20.09
N MET A 207 -13.26 -10.83 19.25
CA MET A 207 -13.99 -10.20 18.16
C MET A 207 -13.56 -10.80 16.83
N SER A 208 -14.51 -11.00 15.92
CA SER A 208 -14.25 -11.43 14.55
C SER A 208 -15.24 -10.82 13.58
N GLY A 209 -14.78 -10.49 12.38
CA GLY A 209 -15.60 -10.13 11.23
C GLY A 209 -14.92 -10.56 9.93
N SER A 210 -15.63 -10.48 8.80
CA SER A 210 -15.03 -10.84 7.51
C SER A 210 -15.71 -10.21 6.29
N PHE A 211 -14.95 -10.07 5.22
CA PHE A 211 -15.48 -9.91 3.86
C PHE A 211 -15.14 -11.13 3.02
N TYR A 212 -16.08 -11.57 2.18
CA TYR A 212 -15.85 -12.70 1.27
C TYR A 212 -16.75 -12.65 0.03
N GLY A 213 -16.37 -13.40 -1.00
CA GLY A 213 -17.16 -13.52 -2.23
C GLY A 213 -16.44 -14.19 -3.38
N THR A 214 -17.01 -14.06 -4.58
CA THR A 214 -16.53 -14.71 -5.81
C THR A 214 -16.79 -13.84 -7.04
N TRP A 215 -15.93 -13.93 -8.05
CA TRP A 215 -16.21 -13.36 -9.38
C TRP A 215 -17.03 -14.30 -10.26
N ASP A 216 -17.17 -15.58 -9.89
CA ASP A 216 -17.95 -16.57 -10.64
C ASP A 216 -19.45 -16.43 -10.33
N LEU A 217 -20.05 -15.28 -10.70
CA LEU A 217 -21.42 -14.89 -10.34
C LEU A 217 -22.53 -15.82 -10.89
N ASP A 218 -22.20 -16.62 -11.91
CA ASP A 218 -23.14 -17.56 -12.55
C ASP A 218 -23.16 -18.94 -11.89
N SER A 219 -22.22 -19.24 -10.98
CA SER A 219 -22.19 -20.57 -10.37
C SER A 219 -23.40 -20.75 -9.46
N ASP A 220 -24.10 -21.87 -9.63
CA ASP A 220 -25.21 -22.24 -8.76
C ASP A 220 -24.76 -22.13 -7.29
N LYS A 221 -25.58 -21.43 -6.50
CA LYS A 221 -25.35 -21.13 -5.09
C LYS A 221 -25.28 -22.42 -4.27
N GLU A 222 -24.13 -23.06 -4.22
CA GLU A 222 -23.80 -23.85 -3.04
C GLU A 222 -23.13 -22.89 -2.07
N GLU A 223 -23.87 -22.58 -0.99
CA GLU A 223 -23.46 -21.85 0.21
C GLU A 223 -22.39 -22.62 0.98
N ASP A 224 -21.35 -23.11 0.30
CA ASP A 224 -20.26 -23.78 0.96
C ASP A 224 -19.15 -22.76 1.16
N GLU A 225 -19.00 -22.33 2.41
CA GLU A 225 -17.87 -21.54 2.93
C GLU A 225 -16.50 -22.22 2.71
N SER A 226 -16.50 -23.38 2.06
CA SER A 226 -15.32 -24.16 1.75
C SER A 226 -14.63 -23.58 0.50
N VAL A 227 -13.31 -23.43 0.58
CA VAL A 227 -12.42 -23.12 -0.56
C VAL A 227 -12.46 -24.25 -1.63
N VAL A 228 -13.29 -25.28 -1.42
CA VAL A 228 -13.39 -26.54 -2.16
C VAL A 228 -14.40 -26.37 -3.30
N GLY A 229 -13.92 -25.89 -4.44
CA GLY A 229 -14.70 -25.80 -5.66
C GLY A 229 -13.85 -25.35 -6.84
N ASN A 230 -14.44 -25.16 -8.02
CA ASN A 230 -13.74 -24.62 -9.19
C ASN A 230 -13.88 -23.10 -9.35
N ASN A 231 -14.61 -22.44 -8.45
CA ASN A 231 -14.88 -21.00 -8.49
C ASN A 231 -13.73 -20.18 -7.91
N SER A 232 -13.66 -18.91 -8.28
CA SER A 232 -12.80 -17.92 -7.66
C SER A 232 -13.34 -17.66 -6.26
N TYR A 233 -12.46 -17.25 -5.35
CA TYR A 233 -12.86 -16.96 -4.00
C TYR A 233 -11.90 -15.96 -3.38
N TYR A 234 -12.44 -15.02 -2.62
CA TYR A 234 -11.64 -14.24 -1.68
C TYR A 234 -12.30 -14.29 -0.31
N LYS A 235 -11.47 -14.22 0.73
CA LYS A 235 -11.91 -13.95 2.10
C LYS A 235 -10.84 -13.15 2.81
N VAL A 236 -11.27 -12.11 3.51
CA VAL A 236 -10.43 -11.40 4.49
C VAL A 236 -11.17 -11.45 5.81
N LYS A 237 -10.62 -12.21 6.75
CA LYS A 237 -11.12 -12.30 8.13
C LYS A 237 -10.21 -11.50 9.03
N TRP A 238 -10.78 -10.76 9.97
CA TRP A 238 -10.02 -10.10 11.02
C TRP A 238 -10.47 -10.62 12.38
N GLU A 239 -9.51 -10.82 13.28
CA GLU A 239 -9.80 -11.26 14.65
C GLU A 239 -8.87 -10.59 15.66
N LYS A 240 -9.41 -10.33 16.85
CA LYS A 240 -8.67 -9.71 17.95
C LYS A 240 -9.35 -9.95 19.29
N LYS A 241 -8.53 -10.11 20.34
CA LYS A 241 -8.97 -10.06 21.72
C LYS A 241 -9.05 -8.61 22.25
N ILE A 242 -10.18 -8.23 22.83
CA ILE A 242 -10.40 -6.91 23.44
C ILE A 242 -9.44 -6.65 24.62
N GLY A 243 -9.02 -5.39 24.79
CA GLY A 243 -8.25 -4.95 25.95
C GLY A 243 -6.79 -5.44 25.99
N GLY A 244 -6.33 -6.11 24.93
CA GLY A 244 -4.93 -6.48 24.74
C GLY A 244 -4.15 -5.39 23.99
N ASN A 245 -2.85 -5.27 24.27
CA ASN A 245 -1.91 -4.51 23.42
C ASN A 245 -1.55 -5.27 22.13
N GLU A 246 -2.33 -6.28 21.78
CA GLU A 246 -2.14 -7.15 20.63
C GLU A 246 -2.67 -6.47 19.36
N SER A 247 -2.10 -6.84 18.22
CA SER A 247 -2.58 -6.43 16.90
C SER A 247 -3.86 -7.17 16.53
N TRP A 248 -4.71 -6.57 15.71
CA TRP A 248 -5.64 -7.32 14.87
C TRP A 248 -4.86 -8.29 13.98
N VAL A 249 -5.42 -9.48 13.75
CA VAL A 249 -4.89 -10.46 12.82
C VAL A 249 -5.75 -10.44 11.56
N PHE A 250 -5.20 -9.97 10.45
CA PHE A 250 -5.86 -10.05 9.15
C PHE A 250 -5.43 -11.32 8.43
N HIS A 251 -6.37 -12.24 8.21
CA HIS A 251 -6.18 -13.49 7.49
C HIS A 251 -6.82 -13.38 6.11
N HIS A 252 -5.99 -13.51 5.07
CA HIS A 252 -6.37 -13.34 3.68
C HIS A 252 -6.33 -14.68 2.96
N VAL A 253 -7.33 -14.90 2.11
CA VAL A 253 -7.41 -16.03 1.18
C VAL A 253 -7.77 -15.47 -0.18
N LEU A 254 -7.01 -15.84 -1.21
CA LEU A 254 -7.33 -15.57 -2.60
C LEU A 254 -7.21 -16.85 -3.41
N LYS A 255 -8.23 -17.15 -4.21
CA LYS A 255 -8.28 -18.30 -5.09
C LYS A 255 -8.75 -17.90 -6.47
N THR A 256 -7.99 -18.29 -7.48
CA THR A 256 -8.37 -18.11 -8.89
C THR A 256 -9.24 -19.25 -9.39
N SER A 257 -9.95 -19.00 -10.49
CA SER A 257 -10.70 -20.02 -11.24
C SER A 257 -10.21 -20.14 -12.67
N SER A 258 -10.87 -21.01 -13.43
CA SER A 258 -10.64 -21.06 -14.88
C SER A 258 -11.17 -19.84 -15.64
N LYS A 259 -12.23 -19.18 -15.12
CA LYS A 259 -12.80 -17.94 -15.67
C LYS A 259 -12.02 -16.70 -15.24
N TYR A 260 -11.48 -16.73 -14.02
CA TYR A 260 -10.72 -15.64 -13.42
C TYR A 260 -9.33 -16.12 -12.97
N PRO A 261 -8.41 -16.33 -13.91
CA PRO A 261 -7.05 -16.79 -13.62
C PRO A 261 -6.12 -15.66 -13.18
N TRP A 262 -6.58 -14.40 -13.24
CA TRP A 262 -5.81 -13.24 -12.86
C TRP A 262 -6.59 -12.42 -11.84
N LEU A 263 -6.16 -12.48 -10.57
CA LEU A 263 -6.81 -11.80 -9.45
C LEU A 263 -5.77 -11.19 -8.51
N MET A 264 -6.14 -10.10 -7.86
CA MET A 264 -5.34 -9.37 -6.89
C MET A 264 -6.13 -9.20 -5.59
N LEU A 265 -5.43 -9.32 -4.47
CA LEU A 265 -5.95 -9.02 -3.13
C LEU A 265 -4.85 -8.36 -2.30
N TYR A 266 -5.10 -7.12 -1.88
CA TYR A 266 -4.17 -6.33 -1.07
C TYR A 266 -4.82 -5.79 0.20
N LEU A 267 -3.98 -5.62 1.22
CA LEU A 267 -4.26 -4.78 2.38
C LEU A 267 -3.46 -3.49 2.22
N ARG A 268 -4.16 -2.36 2.18
CA ARG A 268 -3.60 -1.04 1.90
C ARG A 268 -3.73 -0.09 3.08
N ALA A 269 -2.68 0.68 3.31
CA ALA A 269 -2.72 1.91 4.07
C ALA A 269 -2.69 3.09 3.09
N ASP A 270 -3.86 3.68 2.85
CA ASP A 270 -4.03 4.80 1.92
C ASP A 270 -4.01 6.16 2.63
N ALA A 271 -3.69 7.22 1.89
CA ALA A 271 -3.77 8.61 2.35
C ALA A 271 -5.21 8.97 2.72
N SER A 272 -5.37 9.80 3.74
CA SER A 272 -6.71 10.23 4.19
C SER A 272 -7.47 11.10 3.18
N ARG A 273 -6.80 11.56 2.11
CA ARG A 273 -7.33 12.41 1.04
C ARG A 273 -6.42 12.38 -0.19
N GLY A 274 -6.97 12.80 -1.32
CA GLY A 274 -6.27 12.89 -2.60
C GLY A 274 -6.35 11.58 -3.38
N LEU A 275 -5.56 11.52 -4.45
CA LEU A 275 -5.48 10.37 -5.33
C LEU A 275 -4.65 9.25 -4.67
N SER A 276 -5.22 8.06 -4.57
CA SER A 276 -4.49 6.84 -4.19
C SER A 276 -3.95 6.15 -5.44
N GLY A 277 -2.83 5.41 -5.33
CA GLY A 277 -2.13 4.86 -6.49
C GLY A 277 -3.04 4.09 -7.46
N GLY A 278 -3.19 4.60 -8.70
CA GLY A 278 -4.06 4.00 -9.72
C GLY A 278 -5.48 4.56 -9.76
N TYR A 279 -5.83 5.44 -8.83
CA TYR A 279 -7.11 6.16 -8.76
C TYR A 279 -6.98 7.57 -9.28
N HIS A 280 -7.91 7.96 -10.14
CA HIS A 280 -8.07 9.36 -10.57
C HIS A 280 -9.18 10.09 -9.78
N TYR A 281 -9.78 9.41 -8.79
CA TYR A 281 -10.75 9.97 -7.86
C TYR A 281 -10.12 10.29 -6.49
N ASP A 282 -10.73 11.21 -5.76
CA ASP A 282 -10.40 11.49 -4.36
C ASP A 282 -10.81 10.30 -3.47
N THR A 283 -9.90 9.86 -2.58
CA THR A 283 -10.03 8.62 -1.79
C THR A 283 -9.91 8.86 -0.28
N ARG A 284 -10.23 7.87 0.54
CA ARG A 284 -10.14 7.93 2.02
C ARG A 284 -9.29 6.78 2.56
N GLY A 285 -8.60 6.98 3.69
CA GLY A 285 -7.61 6.01 4.16
C GLY A 285 -7.11 6.21 5.59
N MET A 286 -6.20 5.33 6.00
CA MET A 286 -5.67 5.21 7.36
C MET A 286 -4.52 6.18 7.67
N MET A 287 -3.82 6.68 6.64
CA MET A 287 -2.63 7.51 6.83
C MET A 287 -3.02 8.97 7.13
N LYS A 288 -2.78 9.39 8.37
CA LYS A 288 -2.92 10.78 8.82
C LYS A 288 -1.76 11.69 8.36
N MET A 289 -0.66 11.09 7.92
CA MET A 289 0.49 11.76 7.30
C MET A 289 0.92 10.97 6.07
N THR A 290 0.95 11.60 4.90
CA THR A 290 1.48 10.95 3.69
C THR A 290 3.01 10.85 3.78
N PRO A 291 3.59 9.64 3.79
CA PRO A 291 5.03 9.47 3.90
C PRO A 291 5.77 10.03 2.69
N LYS A 292 6.91 10.67 2.95
CA LYS A 292 7.79 11.28 1.95
C LYS A 292 9.15 10.60 1.95
N SER A 293 9.63 10.16 0.79
CA SER A 293 10.99 9.64 0.66
C SER A 293 12.03 10.74 0.93
N PRO A 294 13.17 10.43 1.59
CA PRO A 294 13.58 9.11 2.06
C PRO A 294 13.14 8.76 3.49
N ASN A 295 12.26 9.54 4.10
CA ASN A 295 12.17 9.66 5.56
C ASN A 295 11.03 8.86 6.17
N PHE A 296 10.95 7.56 5.90
CA PHE A 296 10.01 6.68 6.58
C PHE A 296 10.41 5.20 6.49
N LYS A 297 9.92 4.43 7.45
CA LYS A 297 10.04 2.97 7.47
C LYS A 297 8.66 2.34 7.59
N VAL A 298 8.56 1.08 7.18
CA VAL A 298 7.34 0.28 7.34
C VAL A 298 7.66 -0.95 8.17
N ARG A 299 6.79 -1.27 9.13
CA ARG A 299 6.93 -2.38 10.07
C ARG A 299 5.68 -3.24 9.99
N PHE A 300 5.84 -4.55 10.00
CA PHE A 300 4.73 -5.49 10.05
C PHE A 300 5.27 -6.89 10.31
N LYS A 301 4.39 -7.81 10.68
CA LYS A 301 4.65 -9.24 10.66
C LYS A 301 3.85 -9.88 9.54
N LEU A 302 4.50 -10.73 8.77
CA LEU A 302 3.92 -11.45 7.65
C LEU A 302 4.16 -12.95 7.81
N GLU A 303 3.12 -13.74 7.58
CA GLU A 303 3.21 -15.19 7.45
C GLU A 303 2.47 -15.63 6.17
N VAL A 304 3.23 -16.15 5.21
CA VAL A 304 2.66 -16.73 3.98
C VAL A 304 2.40 -18.22 4.23
N LEU A 305 1.14 -18.63 4.15
CA LEU A 305 0.70 -20.02 4.35
C LEU A 305 0.61 -20.77 3.01
N LYS A 306 0.15 -20.09 1.96
CA LYS A 306 0.12 -20.59 0.58
C LYS A 306 0.49 -19.48 -0.41
N GLY A 307 1.27 -19.84 -1.42
CA GLY A 307 1.95 -18.87 -2.29
C GLY A 307 1.29 -18.54 -3.61
N GLY A 308 0.09 -19.04 -3.93
CA GLY A 308 -0.58 -18.68 -5.19
C GLY A 308 0.02 -19.28 -6.47
N GLY A 309 0.93 -20.26 -6.36
CA GLY A 309 1.60 -20.91 -7.48
C GLY A 309 2.80 -20.16 -8.03
N SER A 310 3.43 -20.71 -9.06
CA SER A 310 4.70 -20.18 -9.62
C SER A 310 4.56 -18.83 -10.33
N GLY A 311 3.37 -18.53 -10.84
CA GLY A 311 3.05 -17.26 -11.47
C GLY A 311 2.63 -16.17 -10.49
N SER A 312 2.48 -16.46 -9.20
CA SER A 312 2.06 -15.45 -8.22
C SER A 312 3.17 -14.44 -7.97
N GLN A 313 2.79 -13.17 -8.03
CA GLN A 313 3.59 -12.05 -7.57
C GLN A 313 3.07 -11.69 -6.18
N PHE A 314 3.73 -12.18 -5.15
CA PHE A 314 3.43 -11.80 -3.78
C PHE A 314 4.29 -10.60 -3.41
N TYR A 315 3.65 -9.46 -3.23
CA TYR A 315 4.30 -8.21 -2.89
C TYR A 315 4.51 -8.13 -1.39
N LEU A 316 5.78 -8.20 -0.96
CA LEU A 316 6.16 -7.86 0.41
C LEU A 316 5.87 -6.39 0.69
N MET A 317 6.04 -5.57 -0.33
CA MET A 317 5.71 -4.16 -0.35
C MET A 317 5.33 -3.79 -1.77
N ASP A 318 4.16 -3.23 -1.94
CA ASP A 318 3.74 -2.47 -3.12
C ASP A 318 3.46 -1.04 -2.64
N MET A 319 3.86 -0.05 -3.43
CA MET A 319 3.72 1.35 -3.08
C MET A 319 3.20 2.10 -4.28
N GLY A 320 2.07 2.78 -4.09
CA GLY A 320 1.42 3.61 -5.09
C GLY A 320 1.64 5.10 -4.86
N SER A 321 1.87 5.82 -5.94
CA SER A 321 1.88 7.29 -5.95
C SER A 321 1.51 7.84 -7.34
N CYS A 322 1.36 9.16 -7.45
CA CYS A 322 1.05 9.85 -8.69
C CYS A 322 1.85 11.14 -8.81
N TRP A 323 2.50 11.34 -9.97
CA TRP A 323 3.00 12.64 -10.41
C TRP A 323 3.06 12.73 -11.93
N LYS A 324 3.10 13.92 -12.52
CA LYS A 324 3.25 14.10 -13.97
C LYS A 324 4.71 13.90 -14.38
N ASN A 325 4.96 13.60 -15.66
CA ASN A 325 6.33 13.41 -16.17
C ASN A 325 7.23 14.64 -16.02
N ASP A 326 6.65 15.83 -15.87
CA ASP A 326 7.40 17.07 -15.62
C ASP A 326 7.65 17.37 -14.14
N GLY A 327 7.26 16.46 -13.25
CA GLY A 327 7.46 16.56 -11.80
C GLY A 327 6.40 17.37 -11.05
N ARG A 328 5.35 17.84 -11.74
CA ARG A 328 4.17 18.42 -11.07
C ARG A 328 3.32 17.34 -10.39
N ASP A 329 2.57 17.75 -9.38
CA ASP A 329 1.58 16.89 -8.73
C ASP A 329 0.47 16.50 -9.71
N CYS A 330 -0.13 15.34 -9.46
CA CYS A 330 -1.33 14.91 -10.20
C CYS A 330 -2.54 15.76 -9.82
N ASP A 331 -3.45 15.94 -10.77
CA ASP A 331 -4.65 16.77 -10.64
C ASP A 331 -5.93 16.05 -11.08
N GLY A 332 -5.84 14.76 -11.42
CA GLY A 332 -6.94 13.95 -11.94
C GLY A 332 -7.01 13.93 -13.46
N GLU A 333 -6.14 14.66 -14.18
CA GLU A 333 -6.11 14.67 -15.65
C GLU A 333 -5.41 13.41 -16.18
N VAL A 334 -6.21 12.38 -16.47
CA VAL A 334 -5.78 11.03 -16.82
C VAL A 334 -4.85 10.93 -18.02
N THR A 335 -4.81 11.94 -18.90
CA THR A 335 -3.90 11.94 -20.06
C THR A 335 -2.47 12.39 -19.72
N THR A 336 -2.29 13.06 -18.59
CA THR A 336 -1.00 13.65 -18.17
C THR A 336 -0.50 13.13 -16.83
N ASP A 337 -1.40 12.72 -15.95
CA ASP A 337 -1.08 12.05 -14.71
C ASP A 337 -0.42 10.70 -14.99
N VAL A 338 0.46 10.29 -14.08
CA VAL A 338 1.15 9.00 -14.18
C VAL A 338 1.18 8.34 -12.82
N THR A 339 0.51 7.20 -12.72
CA THR A 339 0.59 6.33 -11.55
C THR A 339 1.94 5.63 -11.52
N ARG A 340 2.53 5.48 -10.33
CA ARG A 340 3.83 4.83 -10.19
C ARG A 340 3.82 3.82 -9.06
N TYR A 341 4.39 2.66 -9.38
CA TYR A 341 4.48 1.53 -8.48
C TYR A 341 5.93 1.16 -8.17
N SER A 342 6.19 0.89 -6.90
CA SER A 342 7.46 0.34 -6.40
C SER A 342 7.17 -0.97 -5.68
N GLU A 343 7.53 -2.08 -6.30
CA GLU A 343 7.04 -3.41 -5.90
C GLU A 343 8.20 -4.36 -5.58
N MET A 344 8.14 -5.06 -4.45
CA MET A 344 9.08 -6.15 -4.10
C MET A 344 8.37 -7.49 -4.11
N ILE A 345 8.73 -8.37 -5.04
CA ILE A 345 8.16 -9.71 -5.16
C ILE A 345 8.99 -10.71 -4.36
N ILE A 346 8.38 -11.44 -3.41
CA ILE A 346 9.08 -12.42 -2.56
C ILE A 346 8.84 -13.89 -2.91
N ASN A 347 8.01 -14.18 -3.91
CA ASN A 347 7.86 -15.55 -4.41
C ASN A 347 9.21 -16.04 -4.97
N PRO A 348 9.82 -17.10 -4.40
CA PRO A 348 11.15 -17.59 -4.81
C PRO A 348 11.18 -18.10 -6.25
N GLU A 349 10.04 -18.51 -6.79
CA GLU A 349 9.91 -19.02 -8.17
C GLU A 349 9.95 -17.89 -9.21
N THR A 350 9.74 -16.62 -8.80
CA THR A 350 9.86 -15.48 -9.69
C THR A 350 11.31 -15.29 -10.15
N THR A 351 11.49 -15.09 -11.45
CA THR A 351 12.81 -14.89 -12.08
C THR A 351 12.95 -13.49 -12.64
N ALA A 352 14.17 -12.95 -12.65
CA ALA A 352 14.46 -11.66 -13.25
C ALA A 352 14.15 -11.66 -14.76
N VAL A 353 13.22 -10.81 -15.19
CA VAL A 353 12.98 -10.54 -16.60
C VAL A 353 14.03 -9.55 -17.11
N CYS A 354 14.39 -8.57 -16.29
CA CYS A 354 15.58 -7.74 -16.48
C CYS A 354 16.84 -8.62 -16.48
N ASN A 355 17.56 -8.64 -17.59
CA ASN A 355 18.82 -9.36 -17.71
C ASN A 355 19.71 -8.77 -18.81
N ARG A 356 20.95 -9.25 -18.89
CA ARG A 356 21.98 -8.80 -19.85
C ARG A 356 21.54 -8.85 -21.33
N ASN A 357 20.55 -9.68 -21.67
CA ASN A 357 20.02 -9.86 -23.02
C ASN A 357 18.65 -9.19 -23.23
N ARG A 358 18.01 -8.69 -22.16
CA ARG A 358 16.71 -8.00 -22.18
C ARG A 358 16.79 -6.69 -21.41
N LEU A 359 17.63 -5.77 -21.91
CA LEU A 359 17.89 -4.47 -21.26
C LEU A 359 16.67 -3.54 -21.26
N ASN A 360 15.72 -3.74 -22.18
CA ASN A 360 14.48 -2.98 -22.27
C ASN A 360 13.54 -3.19 -21.07
N ALA A 361 13.68 -4.33 -20.37
CA ALA A 361 12.98 -4.64 -19.13
C ALA A 361 13.75 -4.21 -17.86
N CYS A 362 14.90 -3.54 -18.02
CA CYS A 362 15.72 -3.05 -16.92
C CYS A 362 15.60 -1.53 -16.77
N PRO A 363 15.59 -0.99 -15.54
CA PRO A 363 15.68 0.45 -15.35
C PRO A 363 17.01 0.96 -15.92
N PRO A 364 17.06 2.17 -16.50
CA PRO A 364 18.28 2.74 -17.07
C PRO A 364 19.46 2.77 -16.10
N HIS A 365 19.19 3.05 -14.82
CA HIS A 365 20.22 3.17 -13.80
C HIS A 365 19.85 2.43 -12.52
N HIS A 366 20.86 1.82 -11.90
CA HIS A 366 20.83 1.43 -10.50
C HIS A 366 21.60 2.48 -9.68
N THR A 367 21.05 2.90 -8.55
CA THR A 367 21.75 3.78 -7.60
C THR A 367 22.13 2.97 -6.37
N PHE A 368 23.42 2.82 -6.13
CA PHE A 368 23.94 2.17 -4.94
C PHE A 368 23.71 3.04 -3.70
N PRO A 369 23.72 2.43 -2.50
CA PRO A 369 23.66 3.12 -1.21
C PRO A 369 24.52 4.38 -1.06
N ASN A 370 25.73 4.33 -1.62
CA ASN A 370 26.72 5.41 -1.55
C ASN A 370 26.49 6.51 -2.61
N GLY A 371 25.36 6.47 -3.33
CA GLY A 371 25.01 7.40 -4.39
C GLY A 371 25.62 7.08 -5.77
N THR A 372 26.46 6.04 -5.87
CA THR A 372 27.06 5.65 -7.15
C THR A 372 25.98 5.15 -8.10
N LYS A 373 25.90 5.76 -9.29
CA LYS A 373 24.98 5.33 -10.34
C LYS A 373 25.70 4.43 -11.34
N VAL A 374 25.07 3.30 -11.68
CA VAL A 374 25.54 2.38 -12.71
C VAL A 374 24.46 2.23 -13.75
N HIS A 375 24.86 2.45 -15.01
CA HIS A 375 23.97 2.33 -16.15
C HIS A 375 23.77 0.86 -16.53
N ARG A 376 22.57 0.48 -16.99
CA ARG A 376 22.21 -0.90 -17.36
C ARG A 376 23.03 -1.53 -18.49
N THR A 377 23.84 -0.76 -19.21
CA THR A 377 24.77 -1.31 -20.21
C THR A 377 26.09 -1.77 -19.60
N ASP A 378 26.38 -1.37 -18.36
CA ASP A 378 27.53 -1.86 -17.60
C ASP A 378 27.23 -3.26 -17.05
N LYS A 379 27.54 -4.27 -17.87
CA LYS A 379 27.18 -5.67 -17.60
C LYS A 379 27.86 -6.26 -16.36
N GLU A 380 28.97 -5.66 -15.92
CA GLU A 380 29.76 -6.15 -14.80
C GLU A 380 29.28 -5.60 -13.46
N ARG A 381 28.76 -4.37 -13.44
CA ARG A 381 28.38 -3.69 -12.19
C ARG A 381 26.87 -3.58 -11.98
N PHE A 382 26.05 -3.66 -13.02
CA PHE A 382 24.60 -3.53 -12.87
C PHE A 382 23.99 -4.80 -12.25
N PRO A 383 23.21 -4.71 -11.16
CA PRO A 383 22.68 -5.88 -10.47
C PRO A 383 21.38 -6.37 -11.13
N TYR A 384 21.47 -6.98 -12.30
CA TYR A 384 20.29 -7.43 -13.07
C TYR A 384 19.34 -8.32 -12.27
N GLU A 385 19.88 -9.24 -11.48
CA GLU A 385 19.09 -10.20 -10.69
C GLU A 385 18.28 -9.54 -9.56
N ALA A 386 18.59 -8.29 -9.22
CA ALA A 386 17.86 -7.51 -8.23
C ALA A 386 16.54 -6.93 -8.78
N TYR A 387 16.32 -6.98 -10.10
CA TYR A 387 15.16 -6.42 -10.77
C TYR A 387 14.36 -7.53 -11.45
N HIS A 388 13.06 -7.59 -11.17
CA HIS A 388 12.17 -8.41 -11.96
C HIS A 388 11.92 -7.73 -13.31
N TYR A 389 11.32 -6.55 -13.28
CA TYR A 389 10.81 -5.87 -14.48
C TYR A 389 10.73 -4.36 -14.26
N TYR A 390 10.97 -3.60 -15.32
CA TYR A 390 10.77 -2.16 -15.39
C TYR A 390 10.10 -1.81 -16.71
N CYS A 391 9.07 -0.96 -16.65
CA CYS A 391 8.45 -0.38 -17.82
C CYS A 391 8.19 1.12 -17.61
N VAL A 392 8.29 1.88 -18.71
CA VAL A 392 8.10 3.34 -18.73
C VAL A 392 6.63 3.68 -18.93
N PRO A 393 6.16 4.87 -18.52
CA PRO A 393 4.79 5.27 -18.78
C PRO A 393 4.55 5.54 -20.27
N GLY A 394 3.34 5.25 -20.76
CA GLY A 394 3.01 5.36 -22.18
C GLY A 394 3.04 6.79 -22.75
N ASN A 395 3.09 7.80 -21.89
CA ASN A 395 3.27 9.20 -22.24
C ASN A 395 4.72 9.69 -22.04
N ALA A 396 5.70 8.81 -21.77
CA ALA A 396 7.12 9.15 -21.68
C ALA A 396 7.71 9.52 -23.04
N ARG A 397 7.96 10.81 -23.28
CA ARG A 397 8.47 11.31 -24.57
C ARG A 397 9.97 11.13 -24.75
N PHE A 398 10.72 11.03 -23.66
CA PHE A 398 12.17 11.03 -23.65
C PHE A 398 12.74 9.75 -23.03
N ALA A 399 11.97 8.65 -23.06
CA ALA A 399 12.40 7.36 -22.56
C ALA A 399 13.68 6.89 -23.25
N GLU A 400 14.66 6.48 -22.45
CA GLU A 400 15.96 6.03 -22.96
C GLU A 400 15.83 4.65 -23.60
N SER A 401 16.18 4.55 -24.89
CA SER A 401 16.18 3.28 -25.60
C SER A 401 17.34 2.35 -25.17
N PRO A 402 17.11 1.03 -25.07
CA PRO A 402 15.84 0.35 -25.33
C PRO A 402 14.91 0.38 -24.11
N TYR A 403 13.58 0.42 -24.31
CA TYR A 403 12.61 0.42 -23.21
C TYR A 403 11.38 -0.41 -23.56
N GLU A 404 10.66 -0.88 -22.55
CA GLU A 404 9.29 -1.40 -22.66
C GLU A 404 8.32 -0.36 -22.08
N VAL A 405 7.17 -0.19 -22.72
CA VAL A 405 6.07 0.65 -22.22
C VAL A 405 5.18 -0.23 -21.34
N CYS A 406 4.73 0.30 -20.21
CA CYS A 406 3.82 -0.43 -19.34
C CYS A 406 2.50 -0.75 -20.04
N ASP A 407 1.76 -1.70 -19.47
CA ASP A 407 0.41 -1.97 -19.96
C ASP A 407 -0.44 -0.68 -19.97
N PRO A 408 -1.05 -0.29 -21.09
CA PRO A 408 -1.75 0.98 -21.15
C PRO A 408 -3.20 0.90 -20.66
N TYR A 409 -3.69 -0.29 -20.28
CA TYR A 409 -5.09 -0.56 -19.96
C TYR A 409 -5.35 -0.91 -18.49
N SER A 410 -4.30 -1.17 -17.69
CA SER A 410 -4.46 -1.61 -16.30
C SER A 410 -4.83 -0.47 -15.33
N ASN A 411 -4.78 0.77 -15.79
CA ASN A 411 -5.10 1.97 -15.02
C ASN A 411 -5.77 2.99 -15.97
N PRO A 412 -6.61 3.93 -15.47
CA PRO A 412 -7.24 4.93 -16.31
C PRO A 412 -6.18 5.81 -17.01
N GLN A 413 -5.16 6.20 -16.26
CA GLN A 413 -4.00 6.97 -16.68
C GLN A 413 -2.76 6.08 -16.97
N PRO A 414 -1.73 6.60 -17.69
CA PRO A 414 -0.46 5.92 -17.83
C PRO A 414 0.14 5.49 -16.49
N GLN A 415 0.90 4.40 -16.51
CA GLN A 415 1.57 3.88 -15.33
C GLN A 415 3.05 3.62 -15.56
N GLU A 416 3.84 3.71 -14.50
CA GLU A 416 5.24 3.27 -14.45
C GLU A 416 5.37 2.20 -13.36
N ILE A 417 5.96 1.05 -13.69
CA ILE A 417 6.14 -0.06 -12.76
C ILE A 417 7.61 -0.36 -12.63
N LEU A 418 8.09 -0.46 -11.39
CA LEU A 418 9.41 -0.94 -11.05
C LEU A 418 9.32 -2.08 -10.03
N GLN A 419 9.59 -3.29 -10.51
CA GLN A 419 9.55 -4.51 -9.72
C GLN A 419 10.97 -4.99 -9.38
N ILE A 420 11.24 -5.19 -8.09
CA ILE A 420 12.50 -5.70 -7.56
C ILE A 420 12.33 -7.09 -6.95
N LEU A 421 13.46 -7.79 -6.81
CA LEU A 421 13.56 -9.14 -6.26
C LEU A 421 14.53 -9.18 -5.07
N PRO A 422 14.41 -10.19 -4.18
CA PRO A 422 15.36 -10.44 -3.11
C PRO A 422 16.81 -10.47 -3.61
N HIS A 423 17.65 -9.58 -3.10
CA HIS A 423 19.04 -9.44 -3.53
C HIS A 423 19.90 -8.71 -2.48
N PRO A 424 21.21 -9.03 -2.32
CA PRO A 424 22.05 -8.41 -1.29
C PRO A 424 22.18 -6.89 -1.38
N VAL A 425 22.00 -6.30 -2.56
CA VAL A 425 22.04 -4.83 -2.73
C VAL A 425 20.94 -4.11 -1.95
N TRP A 426 19.91 -4.84 -1.50
CA TRP A 426 18.81 -4.30 -0.70
C TRP A 426 18.99 -4.46 0.82
N GLU A 427 20.05 -5.15 1.26
CA GLU A 427 20.30 -5.52 2.67
C GLU A 427 20.21 -4.31 3.61
N GLN A 428 20.84 -3.20 3.23
CA GLN A 428 20.87 -2.00 4.07
C GLN A 428 19.51 -1.33 4.28
N PHE A 429 18.51 -1.68 3.47
CA PHE A 429 17.14 -1.19 3.60
C PHE A 429 16.25 -2.17 4.38
N GLY A 430 16.80 -3.28 4.89
CA GLY A 430 16.05 -4.30 5.64
C GLY A 430 15.27 -5.29 4.78
N TYR A 431 15.38 -5.20 3.45
CA TYR A 431 14.67 -6.07 2.50
C TYR A 431 15.33 -7.45 2.37
N PRO A 432 14.57 -8.47 1.89
CA PRO A 432 15.11 -9.80 1.61
C PRO A 432 16.38 -9.78 0.76
N THR A 433 17.40 -10.53 1.15
CA THR A 433 18.68 -10.60 0.44
C THR A 433 18.83 -11.83 -0.44
N LYS A 434 17.94 -12.81 -0.28
CA LYS A 434 17.94 -14.07 -1.02
C LYS A 434 16.51 -14.58 -1.23
N LYS A 435 16.31 -15.36 -2.30
CA LYS A 435 15.05 -16.01 -2.60
C LYS A 435 14.59 -16.90 -1.43
N GLY A 436 13.29 -16.83 -1.12
CA GLY A 436 12.64 -17.65 -0.09
C GLY A 436 12.70 -17.08 1.33
N GLN A 437 13.41 -15.98 1.56
CA GLN A 437 13.38 -15.29 2.86
C GLN A 437 12.01 -14.61 3.07
N GLY A 438 11.39 -14.87 4.23
CA GLY A 438 10.04 -14.43 4.56
C GLY A 438 8.93 -15.06 3.74
N TRP A 439 9.21 -16.20 3.11
CA TRP A 439 8.24 -16.98 2.34
C TRP A 439 7.57 -18.06 3.21
N ILE A 440 6.97 -19.06 2.56
CA ILE A 440 6.25 -20.16 3.24
C ILE A 440 7.17 -20.87 4.24
N GLY A 441 6.71 -20.96 5.49
CA GLY A 441 7.44 -21.58 6.60
C GLY A 441 8.47 -20.65 7.28
N ASP A 442 8.55 -19.38 6.86
CA ASP A 442 9.46 -18.38 7.42
C ASP A 442 8.69 -17.11 7.88
N PRO A 443 7.81 -17.22 8.89
CA PRO A 443 7.06 -16.07 9.39
C PRO A 443 8.04 -15.00 9.91
N THR A 444 7.95 -13.80 9.36
CA THR A 444 8.97 -12.77 9.54
C THR A 444 8.34 -11.46 10.00
N THR A 445 8.97 -10.84 10.99
CA THR A 445 8.73 -9.43 11.33
C THR A 445 9.70 -8.56 10.56
N TRP A 446 9.16 -7.68 9.75
CA TRP A 446 9.90 -6.78 8.87
C TRP A 446 10.02 -5.40 9.49
N GLU A 447 11.20 -4.79 9.36
CA GLU A 447 11.40 -3.35 9.44
C GLU A 447 12.12 -2.91 8.17
N LEU A 448 11.37 -2.31 7.24
CA LEU A 448 11.86 -1.92 5.92
C LEU A 448 12.11 -0.41 5.89
N ASP A 449 13.30 0.03 5.45
CA ASP A 449 13.61 1.43 5.13
C ASP A 449 13.10 1.77 3.73
N VAL A 450 11.76 1.70 3.62
CA VAL A 450 11.00 1.90 2.39
C VAL A 450 11.26 3.28 1.80
N GLY A 451 11.38 4.31 2.64
CA GLY A 451 11.69 5.67 2.21
C GLY A 451 13.03 5.77 1.50
N LYS A 452 14.13 5.27 2.10
CA LYS A 452 15.44 5.34 1.45
C LYS A 452 15.55 4.46 0.22
N LEU A 453 14.93 3.27 0.22
CA LEU A 453 14.95 2.42 -0.96
C LEU A 453 14.23 3.11 -2.11
N SER A 454 12.98 3.54 -1.89
CA SER A 454 12.17 4.22 -2.90
C SER A 454 12.82 5.51 -3.42
N GLN A 455 13.65 6.21 -2.63
CA GLN A 455 14.45 7.36 -3.10
C GLN A 455 15.58 6.96 -4.06
N SER A 456 16.16 5.77 -3.88
CA SER A 456 17.30 5.27 -4.64
C SER A 456 16.88 4.64 -5.98
N LEU A 457 15.64 4.16 -6.05
CA LEU A 457 15.05 3.58 -7.23
C LEU A 457 14.84 4.59 -8.37
N TYR A 458 14.93 4.11 -9.61
CA TYR A 458 14.75 4.90 -10.82
C TYR A 458 13.26 5.05 -11.13
N PHE A 459 12.82 6.28 -11.35
CA PHE A 459 11.52 6.61 -11.94
C PHE A 459 11.73 7.66 -13.02
N TYR A 460 11.01 7.52 -14.12
CA TYR A 460 11.10 8.36 -15.29
C TYR A 460 10.62 9.78 -14.97
N GLN A 461 11.38 10.74 -15.47
CA GLN A 461 11.04 12.15 -15.44
C GLN A 461 11.61 12.84 -16.68
N ASP A 462 10.89 13.81 -17.23
CA ASP A 462 11.31 14.54 -18.43
C ASP A 462 12.64 15.29 -18.17
N PRO A 463 13.61 15.22 -19.10
CA PRO A 463 14.89 15.91 -18.96
C PRO A 463 14.74 17.41 -18.71
N GLY A 464 15.54 17.95 -17.80
CA GLY A 464 15.56 19.39 -17.48
C GLY A 464 14.45 19.85 -16.53
N THR A 465 13.61 18.94 -16.04
CA THR A 465 12.56 19.27 -15.06
C THR A 465 13.06 19.18 -13.62
N LYS A 466 12.37 19.83 -12.68
CA LYS A 466 12.73 19.84 -11.26
C LYS A 466 12.51 18.44 -10.68
N PRO A 467 13.50 17.79 -10.05
CA PRO A 467 13.30 16.48 -9.44
C PRO A 467 12.09 16.45 -8.51
N VAL A 468 11.24 15.43 -8.69
CA VAL A 468 10.03 15.26 -7.89
C VAL A 468 10.35 14.95 -6.43
N GLU A 469 9.56 15.51 -5.52
CA GLU A 469 9.51 15.05 -4.13
C GLU A 469 8.54 13.88 -4.04
N ARG A 470 9.02 12.69 -3.64
CA ARG A 470 8.22 11.46 -3.72
C ARG A 470 7.38 11.31 -2.46
N HIS A 471 6.08 11.56 -2.59
CA HIS A 471 5.07 11.26 -1.59
C HIS A 471 4.36 9.96 -1.97
N TRP A 472 4.17 9.05 -1.03
CA TRP A 472 3.53 7.76 -1.32
C TRP A 472 2.15 7.73 -0.68
N SER A 473 1.11 7.81 -1.51
CA SER A 473 -0.28 7.90 -1.06
C SER A 473 -0.92 6.54 -0.79
N SER A 474 -0.24 5.45 -1.14
CA SER A 474 -0.71 4.08 -0.92
C SER A 474 0.48 3.16 -0.62
N ILE A 475 0.37 2.36 0.44
CA ILE A 475 1.41 1.45 0.95
C ILE A 475 0.76 0.12 1.30
N ASP A 476 1.15 -0.92 0.58
CA ASP A 476 0.34 -2.11 0.39
C ASP A 476 1.17 -3.38 0.56
N LEU A 477 0.47 -4.47 0.88
CA LEU A 477 0.98 -5.82 0.77
C LEU A 477 -0.12 -6.78 0.32
N GLY A 478 0.30 -7.92 -0.24
CA GLY A 478 -0.61 -8.97 -0.66
C GLY A 478 -0.14 -9.62 -1.94
N THR A 479 -1.06 -10.07 -2.78
CA THR A 479 -0.67 -10.87 -3.94
C THR A 479 -1.51 -10.61 -5.17
N GLU A 480 -0.82 -10.67 -6.30
CA GLU A 480 -1.36 -10.83 -7.63
C GLU A 480 -1.09 -12.27 -8.08
N ILE A 481 -2.14 -13.08 -8.22
CA ILE A 481 -2.02 -14.37 -8.91
C ILE A 481 -2.13 -14.07 -10.40
N TYR A 482 -1.00 -14.08 -11.11
CA TYR A 482 -0.95 -13.74 -12.52
C TYR A 482 -1.26 -14.97 -13.40
N MET A 483 -2.33 -14.87 -14.19
CA MET A 483 -2.69 -15.80 -15.27
C MET A 483 -2.61 -17.30 -14.91
N SER A 484 -2.91 -17.66 -13.66
CA SER A 484 -2.76 -19.01 -13.13
C SER A 484 -4.08 -19.51 -12.58
N LYS A 485 -4.58 -20.63 -13.14
CA LYS A 485 -5.89 -21.19 -12.79
C LYS A 485 -5.82 -22.02 -11.51
N ASN A 486 -6.89 -21.99 -10.72
CA ASN A 486 -7.11 -22.82 -9.54
C ASN A 486 -5.94 -22.78 -8.54
N GLN A 487 -5.29 -21.62 -8.42
CA GLN A 487 -4.24 -21.39 -7.43
C GLN A 487 -4.84 -20.80 -6.17
N ILE A 488 -4.20 -21.05 -5.04
CA ILE A 488 -4.61 -20.52 -3.74
C ILE A 488 -3.42 -19.81 -3.11
N ALA A 489 -3.62 -18.55 -2.76
CA ALA A 489 -2.76 -17.79 -1.87
C ALA A 489 -3.46 -17.59 -0.54
N GLU A 490 -2.69 -17.68 0.54
CA GLU A 490 -3.20 -17.57 1.90
C GLU A 490 -2.09 -16.98 2.79
N TRP A 491 -2.39 -15.93 3.55
CA TRP A 491 -1.40 -15.27 4.40
C TRP A 491 -2.06 -14.51 5.55
N THR A 492 -1.28 -14.23 6.59
CA THR A 492 -1.69 -13.37 7.71
C THR A 492 -0.76 -12.19 7.87
N VAL A 493 -1.32 -11.06 8.31
CA VAL A 493 -0.60 -9.81 8.59
C VAL A 493 -1.01 -9.27 9.95
N THR A 494 -0.01 -8.85 10.74
CA THR A 494 -0.18 -8.18 12.03
C THR A 494 0.83 -7.06 12.19
N ASP A 495 0.64 -6.21 13.19
CA ASP A 495 1.60 -5.20 13.64
C ASP A 495 2.01 -4.19 12.55
N PHE A 496 1.12 -3.93 11.58
CA PHE A 496 1.41 -3.03 10.47
C PHE A 496 1.49 -1.58 10.98
N ASP A 497 2.63 -0.93 10.74
CA ASP A 497 2.86 0.47 11.05
C ASP A 497 3.75 1.16 10.00
N ILE A 498 3.53 2.45 9.79
CA ILE A 498 4.37 3.32 8.96
C ILE A 498 4.93 4.38 9.87
N VAL A 499 6.26 4.45 9.98
CA VAL A 499 6.91 5.33 10.96
C VAL A 499 7.80 6.37 10.29
N ILE A 500 7.67 7.62 10.75
CA ILE A 500 8.37 8.81 10.23
C ILE A 500 9.25 9.39 11.36
N PRO A 501 10.50 9.80 11.10
CA PRO A 501 11.33 10.46 12.10
C PRO A 501 10.73 11.79 12.59
N MET A 502 10.74 12.04 13.90
CA MET A 502 10.22 13.27 14.51
C MET A 502 10.89 14.54 13.99
N THR A 503 12.17 14.48 13.63
CA THR A 503 12.93 15.61 13.07
C THR A 503 12.39 16.11 11.73
N HIS A 504 11.50 15.35 11.08
CA HIS A 504 10.88 15.68 9.80
C HIS A 504 9.41 16.08 9.91
N ILE A 505 8.86 16.19 11.13
CA ILE A 505 7.54 16.79 11.37
C ILE A 505 7.74 18.30 11.53
N SER A 506 8.04 19.00 10.44
CA SER A 506 7.93 20.46 10.45
C SER A 506 6.45 20.82 10.57
N VAL A 507 6.12 21.60 11.60
CA VAL A 507 4.80 22.19 11.83
C VAL A 507 4.45 23.05 10.61
N GLU A 508 3.60 22.53 9.73
CA GLU A 508 2.82 23.34 8.80
C GLU A 508 1.54 23.84 9.48
#